data_AF-A0A3D2U0F5-F1
#
_entry.id   AF-A0A3D2U0F5-F1
#
_cell.length_a   1.000
_cell.length_b   1.000
_cell.length_c   1.000
_cell.angle_alpha   90.00
_cell.angle_beta   90.00
_cell.angle_gamma   90.00
#
_symmetry.space_group_name_H-M   'P 1'
#
loop_
_entity.id
_entity.type
_entity.pdbx_description
1 polymer ?
#
loop_
_entity_poly.entity_id
_entity_poly.type
_entity_poly.pdbx_seq_one_letter_code
_entity_poly.pdbx_strand_id
1 'polypeptide(L)'
;MTLAKGLQVQLFAGEPMVRQPILVKCDDRGRLWTIQYLQYPNPAGLKRVKVDRWSRTVYDRVPEPPPKGPRGADRITILEDTDGDGR
;
A
#
# COMPACT_ATOMS: atom_id res chain seq x y z
N MET A 1 12.57 16.91 10.16
CA MET A 1 13.48 16.23 9.21
C MET A 1 14.68 17.14 8.99
N THR A 2 15.90 16.60 8.99
CA THR A 2 17.12 17.38 8.76
C THR A 2 17.76 16.88 7.48
N LEU A 3 18.06 17.78 6.55
CA LEU A 3 18.66 17.46 5.25
C LEU A 3 20.15 17.73 5.26
N ALA A 4 20.91 16.96 4.48
CA ALA A 4 22.31 17.29 4.19
C ALA A 4 22.39 18.60 3.39
N LYS A 5 23.51 19.31 3.53
CA LYS A 5 23.75 20.57 2.82
C LYS A 5 23.63 20.35 1.31
N GLY A 6 22.85 21.20 0.64
CA GLY A 6 22.61 21.14 -0.81
C GLY A 6 21.46 20.22 -1.24
N LEU A 7 20.79 19.53 -0.31
CA LEU A 7 19.60 18.75 -0.63
C LEU A 7 18.31 19.53 -0.34
N GLN A 8 17.31 19.35 -1.20
CA GLN A 8 15.95 19.83 -1.04
C GLN A 8 14.98 18.64 -1.02
N VAL A 9 13.86 18.79 -0.34
CA VAL A 9 12.75 17.84 -0.33
C VAL A 9 11.46 18.58 -0.67
N GLN A 10 10.56 17.91 -1.39
CA GLN A 10 9.20 18.36 -1.62
C GLN A 10 8.26 17.17 -1.41
N LEU A 11 7.09 17.42 -0.82
CA LEU A 11 6.05 16.41 -0.73
C LEU A 11 5.45 16.22 -2.12
N PHE A 12 5.38 14.98 -2.59
CA PHE A 12 4.73 14.62 -3.85
C PHE A 12 3.32 14.05 -3.63
N ALA A 13 3.16 13.18 -2.62
CA ALA A 13 1.87 12.59 -2.29
C ALA A 13 1.82 12.21 -0.81
N GLY A 14 0.68 12.47 -0.18
CA GLY A 14 0.39 12.11 1.21
C GLY A 14 -1.00 11.48 1.37
N GLU A 15 -1.43 11.29 2.60
CA GLU A 15 -2.79 10.82 2.89
C GLU A 15 -3.83 11.86 2.41
N PRO A 16 -4.98 11.45 1.83
CA PRO A 16 -5.48 10.07 1.68
C PRO A 16 -5.04 9.35 0.40
N MET A 17 -4.23 9.99 -0.46
CA MET A 17 -3.83 9.43 -1.76
C MET A 17 -2.96 8.19 -1.59
N VAL A 18 -1.96 8.27 -0.70
CA VAL A 18 -1.00 7.19 -0.43
C VAL A 18 -0.99 6.86 1.05
N ARG A 19 -1.20 5.58 1.38
CA ARG A 19 -1.10 4.99 2.71
C ARG A 19 -0.37 3.65 2.63
N GLN A 20 0.48 3.38 3.62
CA GLN A 20 1.28 2.14 3.71
C GLN A 20 1.95 1.72 2.37
N PRO A 21 2.73 2.60 1.71
CA PRO A 21 3.42 2.26 0.48
C PRO A 21 4.54 1.26 0.77
N ILE A 22 4.57 0.15 0.03
CA ILE A 22 5.65 -0.87 0.12
C ILE A 22 6.58 -0.86 -1.09
N LEU A 23 6.18 -0.18 -2.16
CA LEU A 23 6.95 0.00 -3.39
C LEU A 23 6.63 1.38 -3.96
N VAL A 24 7.66 2.05 -4.50
CA VAL A 24 7.52 3.26 -5.32
C VAL A 24 8.40 3.11 -6.56
N LYS A 25 7.85 3.39 -7.74
CA LYS A 25 8.59 3.36 -9.01
C LYS A 25 8.09 4.47 -9.95
N CYS A 26 9.01 5.22 -10.55
CA CYS A 26 8.67 6.11 -11.66
C CYS A 26 8.74 5.35 -12.99
N ASP A 27 7.78 5.59 -13.88
CA ASP A 27 7.83 5.09 -15.25
C ASP A 27 8.40 6.12 -16.24
N ASP A 28 8.55 5.72 -17.50
CA ASP A 28 9.08 6.53 -18.60
C ASP A 28 8.18 7.70 -19.00
N ARG A 29 6.94 7.73 -18.51
CA ARG A 29 5.97 8.82 -18.71
C ARG A 29 5.98 9.82 -17.55
N GLY A 30 6.89 9.68 -16.58
CA GLY A 30 6.97 10.57 -15.43
C GLY A 30 5.93 10.29 -14.35
N ARG A 31 5.23 9.15 -14.40
CA ARG A 31 4.22 8.79 -13.39
C ARG A 31 4.84 7.99 -12.25
N LEU A 32 4.36 8.23 -11.04
CA LEU A 32 4.73 7.47 -9.85
C LEU A 32 3.74 6.34 -9.60
N TRP A 33 4.24 5.11 -9.58
CA TRP A 33 3.50 3.91 -9.22
C TRP A 33 3.80 3.53 -7.77
N THR A 34 2.77 3.26 -6.98
CA THR A 34 2.93 2.73 -5.64
C THR A 34 1.97 1.58 -5.35
N ILE A 35 2.46 0.57 -4.63
CA ILE A 35 1.64 -0.50 -4.05
C ILE A 35 1.32 -0.10 -2.61
N GLN A 36 0.03 0.03 -2.30
CA GLN A 36 -0.46 0.34 -0.95
C GLN A 36 -0.93 -0.94 -0.26
N TYR A 37 -0.27 -1.30 0.84
CA TYR A 37 -0.53 -2.54 1.58
C TYR A 37 -1.49 -2.32 2.76
N LEU A 38 -2.72 -1.93 2.44
CA LEU A 38 -3.74 -1.41 3.35
C LEU A 38 -4.38 -2.45 4.27
N GLN A 39 -4.17 -3.74 3.99
CA GLN A 39 -4.87 -4.84 4.66
C GLN A 39 -3.97 -5.69 5.57
N TYR A 40 -2.67 -5.41 5.64
CA TYR A 40 -1.77 -6.21 6.46
C TYR A 40 -2.11 -6.11 7.96
N PRO A 41 -2.07 -7.22 8.73
CA PRO A 41 -1.71 -8.59 8.32
C PRO A 41 -2.90 -9.51 7.99
N ASN A 42 -4.15 -9.05 8.07
CA ASN A 42 -5.32 -9.94 8.05
C ASN A 42 -6.08 -9.84 6.73
N PRO A 43 -6.33 -10.95 6.02
CA PRO A 43 -7.16 -10.94 4.82
C PRO A 43 -8.56 -10.36 5.07
N ALA A 44 -9.10 -9.63 4.09
CA ALA A 44 -10.45 -9.10 4.14
C ALA A 44 -11.48 -10.20 4.39
N GLY A 45 -12.44 -9.93 5.27
CA GLY A 45 -13.60 -10.80 5.48
C GLY A 45 -13.32 -12.12 6.21
N LEU A 46 -12.10 -12.35 6.69
CA LEU A 46 -11.74 -13.51 7.51
C LEU A 46 -11.64 -13.07 8.98
N LYS A 47 -12.17 -13.90 9.87
CA LYS A 47 -12.06 -13.71 11.32
C LYS A 47 -10.90 -14.54 11.85
N ARG A 48 -10.00 -13.88 12.58
CA ARG A 48 -8.92 -14.57 13.30
C ARG A 48 -9.50 -15.41 14.43
N VAL A 49 -9.25 -16.72 14.40
CA VAL A 49 -9.72 -17.68 15.41
C VAL A 49 -8.63 -17.95 16.44
N LYS A 50 -7.39 -18.16 15.99
CA LYS A 50 -6.26 -18.50 16.86
C LYS A 50 -4.94 -18.04 16.24
N VAL A 51 -3.99 -17.62 17.07
CA VAL A 51 -2.58 -17.50 16.69
C VAL A 51 -1.81 -18.55 17.47
N ASP A 52 -1.04 -19.39 16.79
CA ASP A 52 -0.25 -20.42 17.45
C ASP A 52 1.08 -19.87 18.01
N ARG A 53 1.87 -20.74 18.65
CA ARG A 53 3.18 -20.37 19.24
C ARG A 53 4.20 -19.87 18.20
N TRP A 54 4.00 -20.16 16.92
CA TRP A 54 4.86 -19.76 15.80
C TRP A 54 4.28 -18.59 15.00
N SER A 55 3.34 -17.82 15.58
CA SER A 55 2.72 -16.66 14.94
C SER A 55 1.93 -16.97 13.67
N ARG A 56 1.54 -18.24 13.44
CA ARG A 56 0.64 -18.58 12.34
C ARG A 56 -0.79 -18.32 12.75
N THR A 57 -1.50 -17.58 11.92
CA THR A 57 -2.89 -17.23 12.15
C THR A 57 -3.81 -18.26 11.52
N VAL A 58 -4.69 -18.86 12.33
CA VAL A 58 -5.81 -19.69 11.88
C VAL A 58 -7.03 -18.81 11.74
N TYR A 59 -7.68 -18.87 10.58
CA TYR A 59 -8.90 -18.13 10.27
C TYR A 59 -10.13 -19.04 10.32
N ASP A 60 -11.31 -18.41 10.37
CA ASP A 60 -12.61 -19.09 10.44
C ASP A 60 -12.91 -19.95 9.20
N ARG A 61 -12.36 -19.58 8.05
CA ARG A 61 -12.53 -20.31 6.79
C ARG A 61 -11.38 -20.07 5.82
N VAL A 62 -11.32 -20.90 4.79
CA VAL A 62 -10.53 -20.67 3.57
C VAL A 62 -11.41 -19.89 2.59
N PRO A 63 -10.97 -18.73 2.07
CA PRO A 63 -11.74 -17.98 1.08
C PRO A 63 -11.75 -18.71 -0.27
N GLU A 64 -12.78 -18.47 -1.08
CA GLU A 64 -12.76 -18.92 -2.47
C GLU A 64 -11.60 -18.26 -3.24
N PRO A 65 -11.02 -18.94 -4.25
CA PRO A 65 -9.98 -18.34 -5.07
C PRO A 65 -10.51 -17.09 -5.80
N PRO A 66 -9.64 -16.12 -6.12
CA PRO A 66 -10.01 -15.00 -6.98
C PRO A 66 -10.63 -15.49 -8.30
N PRO A 67 -11.65 -14.80 -8.83
CA PRO A 67 -12.20 -13.53 -8.34
C PRO A 67 -13.33 -13.65 -7.29
N LYS A 68 -13.66 -14.85 -6.80
CA LYS A 68 -14.89 -15.08 -6.02
C LYS A 68 -14.76 -14.81 -4.51
N GLY A 69 -13.52 -14.85 -4.00
CA GLY A 69 -13.23 -14.51 -2.60
C GLY A 69 -13.47 -13.02 -2.25
N PRO A 70 -13.31 -12.66 -0.97
CA PRO A 70 -13.43 -11.27 -0.53
C PRO A 70 -12.41 -10.37 -1.23
N ARG A 71 -12.85 -9.22 -1.71
CA ARG A 71 -11.96 -8.21 -2.30
C ARG A 71 -11.11 -7.56 -1.21
N GLY A 72 -9.79 -7.57 -1.39
CA GLY A 72 -8.86 -6.91 -0.48
C GLY A 72 -8.89 -5.38 -0.58
N ALA A 73 -8.34 -4.71 0.45
CA ALA A 73 -8.17 -3.26 0.47
C ALA A 73 -6.90 -2.77 -0.23
N ASP A 74 -5.93 -3.66 -0.47
CA ASP A 74 -4.67 -3.31 -1.14
C ASP A 74 -4.93 -2.78 -2.55
N ARG A 75 -4.15 -1.77 -2.96
CA ARG A 75 -4.32 -1.13 -4.27
C ARG A 75 -3.00 -0.70 -4.88
N ILE A 76 -2.95 -0.70 -6.20
CA ILE A 76 -1.94 0.02 -6.96
C ILE A 76 -2.46 1.44 -7.20
N THR A 77 -1.63 2.45 -6.98
CA THR A 77 -1.94 3.84 -7.27
C THR A 77 -0.89 4.41 -8.20
N ILE A 78 -1.36 5.12 -9.22
CA ILE A 78 -0.55 5.77 -10.23
C ILE A 78 -0.85 7.25 -10.09
N LEU A 79 0.19 8.04 -9.85
CA LEU A 79 0.11 9.48 -9.64
C LEU A 79 0.97 10.18 -10.67
N GLU A 80 0.57 11.38 -11.06
CA GLU A 80 1.28 12.24 -11.98
C GLU A 80 1.17 13.66 -11.45
N ASP A 81 2.29 14.38 -11.46
CA ASP A 81 2.36 15.79 -11.10
C ASP A 81 2.70 16.55 -12.39
N THR A 82 1.68 17.13 -13.02
CA THR A 82 1.82 17.74 -14.34
C THR A 82 2.33 19.19 -14.30
N ASP A 83 2.21 19.86 -13.16
CA ASP A 83 2.61 21.27 -12.98
C ASP A 83 3.80 21.46 -12.02
N GLY A 84 4.28 20.38 -11.40
CA GLY A 84 5.44 20.36 -10.52
C GLY A 84 5.17 20.95 -9.14
N ASP A 85 3.89 21.15 -8.77
CA ASP A 85 3.52 21.76 -7.49
C ASP A 85 3.51 20.75 -6.33
N GLY A 86 3.57 19.45 -6.63
CA GLY A 86 3.55 18.36 -5.67
C GLY A 86 2.20 18.16 -4.97
N ARG A 87 1.08 18.56 -5.59
CA ARG A 87 -0.28 18.42 -5.05
C ARG A 87 -1.20 17.50 -5.86
#